data_AF-A0A9E5FC66-F1
#
_entry.id   AF-A0A9E5FC66-F1
#
_cell.length_a   1.000
_cell.length_b   1.000
_cell.length_c   1.000
_cell.angle_alpha   90.00
_cell.angle_beta   90.00
_cell.angle_gamma   90.00
#
_symmetry.space_group_name_H-M   'P 1'
#
loop_
_entity.id
_entity.type
_entity.pdbx_description
1 polymer ?
#
loop_
_entity_poly.entity_id
_entity_poly.type
_entity_poly.pdbx_seq_one_letter_code
_entity_poly.pdbx_strand_id
1 'polypeptide(L)'
;AGLAEVAAGAIAMGLGGYLAAKTDVEHFASERAREEREIIEVPEKEVAEVADVLRSYGLAEAMVTPVVEAICADKTRWVDFMMRFELGLEQPDPKRAGNSALTIAGSYIAGGMLPLAPYFFFDSVKSGLLGSVVVTLLALFIFGYIKGRFTTTHPFRSAWQTVLVGGLAAAAAYGIAKAIG
;
A
#
# COMPACT_ATOMS: atom_id res chain seq x y z
N ALA A 1 -20.28 -3.96 21.11
CA ALA A 1 -19.87 -2.96 20.12
C ALA A 1 -18.48 -3.26 19.57
N GLY A 2 -17.42 -3.27 20.40
CA GLY A 2 -16.03 -3.44 19.93
C GLY A 2 -15.75 -4.66 19.06
N LEU A 3 -16.14 -5.88 19.48
CA LEU A 3 -15.90 -7.08 18.66
C LEU A 3 -16.60 -7.06 17.29
N ALA A 4 -17.80 -6.47 17.23
CA ALA A 4 -18.55 -6.34 15.98
C ALA A 4 -17.87 -5.33 15.04
N GLU A 5 -17.32 -4.24 15.59
CA GLU A 5 -16.55 -3.26 14.84
C GLU A 5 -15.25 -3.88 14.30
N VAL A 6 -14.52 -4.63 15.12
CA VAL A 6 -13.29 -5.33 14.68
C VAL A 6 -13.59 -6.33 13.56
N ALA A 7 -14.68 -7.10 13.68
CA ALA A 7 -15.09 -8.06 12.66
C ALA A 7 -15.49 -7.36 11.35
N ALA A 8 -16.32 -6.31 11.43
CA ALA A 8 -16.76 -5.55 10.26
C ALA A 8 -15.60 -4.82 9.58
N GLY A 9 -14.72 -4.18 10.37
CA GLY A 9 -13.55 -3.48 9.89
C GLY A 9 -12.52 -4.41 9.25
N ALA A 10 -12.30 -5.60 9.80
CA ALA A 10 -11.41 -6.60 9.22
C ALA A 10 -11.90 -7.08 7.84
N ILE A 11 -13.20 -7.33 7.69
CA ILE A 11 -13.81 -7.69 6.42
C ILE A 11 -13.65 -6.54 5.41
N ALA A 12 -14.01 -5.31 5.81
CA ALA A 12 -13.93 -4.15 4.94
C ALA A 12 -12.48 -3.88 4.47
N MET A 13 -11.52 -3.88 5.39
CA MET A 13 -10.11 -3.63 5.08
C MET A 13 -9.48 -4.77 4.28
N GLY A 14 -9.82 -6.03 4.58
CA GLY A 14 -9.37 -7.19 3.81
C GLY A 14 -9.87 -7.18 2.37
N LEU A 15 -11.17 -6.92 2.17
CA LEU A 15 -11.75 -6.77 0.83
C LEU A 15 -11.18 -5.56 0.09
N GLY A 16 -10.94 -4.44 0.79
CA GLY A 16 -10.26 -3.27 0.22
C GLY A 16 -8.85 -3.60 -0.27
N GLY A 17 -8.08 -4.33 0.53
CA GLY A 17 -6.75 -4.81 0.16
C GLY A 17 -6.74 -5.79 -1.02
N TYR A 18 -7.73 -6.68 -1.08
CA TYR A 18 -7.93 -7.58 -2.22
C TYR A 18 -8.23 -6.81 -3.50
N LEU A 19 -9.21 -5.89 -3.43
CA LEU A 19 -9.67 -5.14 -4.58
C LEU A 19 -8.58 -4.25 -5.13
N ALA A 20 -7.86 -3.52 -4.26
CA ALA A 20 -6.74 -2.68 -4.68
C ALA A 20 -5.66 -3.49 -5.43
N ALA A 21 -5.25 -4.62 -4.86
CA ALA A 21 -4.26 -5.48 -5.50
C ALA A 21 -4.78 -6.15 -6.79
N LYS A 22 -6.07 -6.45 -6.89
CA LYS A 22 -6.69 -6.94 -8.12
C LYS A 22 -6.72 -5.86 -9.20
N THR A 23 -7.05 -4.62 -8.82
CA THR A 23 -7.04 -3.47 -9.73
C THR A 23 -5.64 -3.21 -10.28
N ASP A 24 -4.57 -3.37 -9.47
CA ASP A 24 -3.20 -3.28 -9.98
C ASP A 24 -2.93 -4.30 -11.11
N VAL A 25 -3.42 -5.54 -10.96
CA VAL A 25 -3.28 -6.61 -11.97
C VAL A 25 -4.07 -6.29 -13.24
N GLU A 26 -5.32 -5.83 -13.08
CA GLU A 26 -6.19 -5.46 -14.19
C GLU A 26 -5.64 -4.25 -14.96
N HIS A 27 -5.11 -3.26 -14.23
CA HIS A 27 -4.47 -2.09 -14.82
C HIS A 27 -3.22 -2.48 -15.62
N PHE A 28 -2.33 -3.30 -15.04
CA PHE A 28 -1.15 -3.80 -15.75
C PHE A 28 -1.52 -4.54 -17.04
N ALA A 29 -2.51 -5.44 -16.98
CA ALA A 29 -2.95 -6.21 -18.14
C ALA A 29 -3.58 -5.33 -19.23
N SER A 30 -4.35 -4.32 -18.83
CA SER A 30 -4.97 -3.35 -19.75
C SER A 30 -3.93 -2.51 -20.47
N GLU A 31 -2.94 -1.99 -19.74
CA GLU A 31 -1.86 -1.17 -20.30
C GLU A 31 -0.98 -2.00 -21.22
N ARG A 32 -0.59 -3.22 -20.82
CA ARG A 32 0.17 -4.12 -21.68
C ARG A 32 -0.55 -4.42 -23.00
N ALA A 33 -1.85 -4.67 -22.94
CA ALA A 33 -2.64 -4.91 -24.14
C ALA A 33 -2.77 -3.65 -25.01
N ARG A 34 -2.71 -2.44 -24.43
CA ARG A 34 -2.66 -1.18 -25.18
C ARG A 34 -1.33 -1.05 -25.91
N GLU A 35 -0.23 -1.24 -25.20
CA GLU A 35 1.13 -1.18 -25.73
C GLU A 35 1.33 -2.18 -26.90
N GLU A 36 0.86 -3.41 -26.72
CA GLU A 36 0.91 -4.45 -27.77
C GLU A 36 0.15 -4.06 -29.04
N ARG A 37 -0.89 -3.22 -28.94
CA ARG A 37 -1.59 -2.67 -30.11
C ARG A 37 -0.86 -1.48 -30.70
N GLU A 38 -0.36 -0.57 -29.86
CA GLU A 38 0.30 0.67 -30.30
C GLU A 38 1.56 0.36 -31.13
N ILE A 39 2.36 -0.65 -30.74
CA ILE A 39 3.53 -1.09 -31.53
C ILE A 39 3.17 -1.66 -32.92
N ILE A 40 1.89 -1.98 -33.18
CA ILE A 40 1.39 -2.47 -34.47
C ILE A 40 0.72 -1.34 -35.25
N GLU A 41 -0.11 -0.54 -34.58
CA GLU A 41 -0.95 0.49 -35.21
C GLU A 41 -0.16 1.78 -35.50
N VAL A 42 0.76 2.17 -34.62
CA VAL A 42 1.54 3.41 -34.70
C VAL A 42 3.03 3.20 -34.40
N PRO A 43 3.71 2.26 -35.06
CA PRO A 43 5.08 1.84 -34.71
C PRO A 43 6.11 2.99 -34.74
N GLU A 44 5.95 3.95 -35.67
CA GLU A 44 6.87 5.09 -35.78
C GLU A 44 6.85 5.97 -34.52
N LYS A 45 5.67 6.12 -33.90
CA LYS A 45 5.48 6.88 -32.67
C LYS A 45 6.11 6.14 -31.49
N GLU A 46 5.81 4.85 -31.35
CA GLU A 46 6.32 4.03 -30.26
C GLU A 46 7.87 3.88 -30.31
N VAL A 47 8.46 3.85 -31.51
CA VAL A 47 9.93 3.86 -31.69
C VAL A 47 10.52 5.18 -31.18
N ALA A 48 9.85 6.30 -31.45
CA ALA A 48 10.28 7.60 -30.95
C ALA A 48 10.18 7.68 -29.42
N GLU A 49 9.17 7.07 -28.82
CA GLU A 49 9.02 7.03 -27.36
C GLU A 49 10.13 6.20 -26.69
N VAL A 50 10.53 5.06 -27.25
CA VAL A 50 11.74 4.32 -26.78
C VAL A 50 12.99 5.20 -26.85
N ALA A 51 13.16 5.94 -27.94
CA ALA A 51 14.29 6.86 -28.10
C ALA A 51 14.25 7.98 -27.05
N ASP A 52 13.08 8.55 -26.77
CA ASP A 52 12.90 9.62 -25.78
C ASP A 52 13.17 9.14 -24.36
N VAL A 53 12.73 7.92 -24.01
CA VAL A 53 13.10 7.29 -22.73
C VAL A 53 14.62 7.22 -22.61
N LEU A 54 15.33 6.71 -23.63
CA LEU A 54 16.80 6.60 -23.60
C LEU A 54 17.49 7.96 -23.53
N ARG A 55 16.99 8.98 -24.26
CA ARG A 55 17.49 10.35 -24.18
C ARG A 55 17.32 10.94 -22.78
N SER A 56 16.23 10.61 -22.09
CA SER A 56 15.99 11.07 -20.70
C SER A 56 17.07 10.56 -19.72
N TYR A 57 17.70 9.42 -20.02
CA TYR A 57 18.86 8.89 -19.28
C TYR A 57 20.20 9.51 -19.70
N GLY A 58 20.22 10.47 -20.62
CA GLY A 58 21.41 11.18 -21.06
C GLY A 58 22.28 10.43 -22.07
N LEU A 59 21.71 9.45 -22.79
CA LEU A 59 22.44 8.75 -23.85
C LEU A 59 22.73 9.72 -25.02
N ALA A 60 23.96 9.67 -25.53
CA ALA A 60 24.33 10.41 -26.74
C ALA A 60 23.56 9.87 -27.95
N GLU A 61 23.13 10.75 -28.87
CA GLU A 61 22.29 10.36 -30.02
C GLU A 61 22.91 9.23 -30.86
N ALA A 62 24.24 9.22 -31.00
CA ALA A 62 24.98 8.16 -31.70
C ALA A 62 24.79 6.75 -31.08
N MET A 63 24.41 6.66 -29.81
CA MET A 63 24.12 5.42 -29.09
C MET A 63 22.62 5.10 -29.03
N VAL A 64 21.74 6.10 -29.18
CA VAL A 64 20.29 5.91 -29.07
C VAL A 64 19.78 5.05 -30.21
N THR A 65 20.10 5.40 -31.46
CA THR A 65 19.55 4.69 -32.64
C THR A 65 19.84 3.18 -32.63
N PRO A 66 21.09 2.70 -32.42
CA PRO A 66 21.36 1.26 -32.39
C PRO A 66 20.68 0.53 -31.23
N VAL A 67 20.49 1.19 -30.09
CA VAL A 67 19.83 0.60 -28.92
C VAL A 67 18.33 0.48 -29.16
N VAL A 68 17.70 1.52 -29.71
CA VAL A 68 16.28 1.52 -30.10
C VAL A 68 16.02 0.40 -31.09
N GLU A 69 16.82 0.29 -32.16
CA GLU A 69 16.69 -0.80 -33.15
C GLU A 69 16.80 -2.19 -32.50
N ALA A 70 17.75 -2.37 -31.58
CA ALA A 70 17.95 -3.65 -30.90
C ALA A 70 16.80 -4.03 -29.93
N ILE A 71 16.16 -3.03 -29.30
CA ILE A 71 14.98 -3.21 -28.45
C ILE A 71 13.76 -3.52 -29.32
N CYS A 72 13.48 -2.69 -30.32
CA CYS A 72 12.31 -2.79 -31.19
C CYS A 72 12.34 -4.03 -32.12
N ALA A 73 13.50 -4.66 -32.32
CA ALA A 73 13.62 -5.91 -33.07
C ALA A 73 12.83 -7.09 -32.46
N ASP A 74 12.52 -7.05 -31.16
CA ASP A 74 11.68 -8.05 -30.50
C ASP A 74 10.50 -7.34 -29.83
N LYS A 75 9.29 -7.62 -30.32
CA LYS A 75 8.06 -7.02 -29.82
C LYS A 75 7.84 -7.23 -28.33
N THR A 76 8.24 -8.37 -27.79
CA THR A 76 8.07 -8.67 -26.36
C THR A 76 9.01 -7.80 -25.53
N ARG A 77 10.28 -7.70 -25.93
CA ARG A 77 11.27 -6.85 -25.25
C ARG A 77 10.93 -5.37 -25.39
N TRP A 78 10.37 -4.96 -26.52
CA TRP A 78 9.90 -3.59 -26.74
C TRP A 78 8.75 -3.25 -25.79
N VAL A 79 7.68 -4.06 -25.76
CA VAL A 79 6.55 -3.85 -24.84
C VAL A 79 7.02 -3.89 -23.38
N ASP A 80 7.86 -4.86 -23.01
CA ASP A 80 8.37 -4.96 -21.63
C ASP A 80 9.24 -3.74 -21.26
N PHE A 81 9.97 -3.17 -22.21
CA PHE A 81 10.73 -1.92 -22.03
C PHE A 81 9.78 -0.75 -21.77
N MET A 82 8.76 -0.56 -22.61
CA MET A 82 7.79 0.54 -22.47
C MET A 82 7.00 0.43 -21.17
N MET A 83 6.47 -0.75 -20.87
CA MET A 83 5.78 -1.04 -19.60
C MET A 83 6.62 -0.65 -18.38
N ARG A 84 7.92 -0.94 -18.41
CA ARG A 84 8.81 -0.69 -17.27
C ARG A 84 9.34 0.75 -17.20
N PHE A 85 9.83 1.28 -18.30
CA PHE A 85 10.61 2.53 -18.31
C PHE A 85 9.80 3.76 -18.68
N GLU A 86 8.72 3.59 -19.45
CA GLU A 86 7.80 4.67 -19.75
C GLU A 86 6.66 4.72 -18.74
N LEU A 87 5.94 3.61 -18.55
CA LEU A 87 4.75 3.56 -17.68
C LEU A 87 5.09 3.32 -16.21
N GLY A 88 6.30 2.84 -15.89
CA GLY A 88 6.70 2.52 -14.52
C GLY A 88 5.94 1.33 -13.92
N LEU A 89 5.39 0.46 -14.76
CA LEU A 89 4.56 -0.67 -14.37
C LEU A 89 5.39 -1.96 -14.33
N GLU A 90 5.45 -2.57 -13.15
CA GLU A 90 6.03 -3.90 -12.96
C GLU A 90 4.94 -4.97 -12.89
N GLN A 91 5.25 -6.17 -13.39
CA GLN A 91 4.29 -7.27 -13.39
C GLN A 91 3.90 -7.64 -11.94
N PRO A 92 2.63 -7.50 -11.56
CA PRO A 92 2.20 -7.80 -10.20
C PRO A 92 2.19 -9.32 -9.94
N ASP A 93 2.57 -9.73 -8.72
CA ASP A 93 2.46 -11.13 -8.29
C ASP A 93 0.97 -11.56 -8.26
N PRO A 94 0.57 -12.63 -9.00
CA PRO A 94 -0.81 -13.11 -9.01
C PRO A 94 -1.37 -13.45 -7.63
N LYS A 95 -0.52 -13.82 -6.67
CA LYS A 95 -0.93 -14.17 -5.30
C LYS A 95 -1.07 -12.94 -4.40
N ARG A 96 -0.62 -11.76 -4.85
CA ARG A 96 -0.62 -10.51 -4.07
C ARG A 96 -2.02 -10.15 -3.59
N ALA A 97 -3.06 -10.35 -4.40
CA ALA A 97 -4.43 -10.01 -4.02
C ALA A 97 -4.92 -10.79 -2.79
N GLY A 98 -4.77 -12.13 -2.81
CA GLY A 98 -5.15 -12.97 -1.67
C GLY A 98 -4.29 -12.71 -0.44
N ASN A 99 -2.97 -12.56 -0.62
CA ASN A 99 -2.04 -12.30 0.48
C ASN A 99 -2.31 -10.93 1.13
N SER A 100 -2.55 -9.89 0.33
CA SER A 100 -2.92 -8.55 0.80
C SER A 100 -4.18 -8.60 1.66
N ALA A 101 -5.24 -9.27 1.17
CA ALA A 101 -6.49 -9.42 1.89
C ALA A 101 -6.32 -10.06 3.27
N LEU A 102 -5.63 -11.22 3.31
CA LEU A 102 -5.44 -11.99 4.54
C LEU A 102 -4.54 -11.26 5.54
N THR A 103 -3.45 -10.66 5.07
CA THR A 103 -2.51 -9.96 5.95
C THR A 103 -3.13 -8.69 6.55
N ILE A 104 -3.88 -7.92 5.76
CA ILE A 104 -4.57 -6.71 6.24
C ILE A 104 -5.69 -7.09 7.22
N ALA A 105 -6.57 -8.03 6.86
CA ALA A 105 -7.66 -8.47 7.73
C ALA A 105 -7.12 -9.06 9.05
N GLY A 106 -6.13 -9.94 8.97
CA GLY A 106 -5.50 -10.54 10.15
C GLY A 106 -4.83 -9.50 11.06
N SER A 107 -4.12 -8.53 10.47
CA SER A 107 -3.51 -7.43 11.22
C SER A 107 -4.55 -6.53 11.87
N TYR A 108 -5.68 -6.28 11.20
CA TYR A 108 -6.79 -5.48 11.74
C TYR A 108 -7.44 -6.18 12.94
N ILE A 109 -7.68 -7.49 12.85
CA ILE A 109 -8.18 -8.29 13.98
C ILE A 109 -7.20 -8.22 15.15
N ALA A 110 -5.92 -8.53 14.90
CA ALA A 110 -4.90 -8.54 15.95
C ALA A 110 -4.76 -7.15 16.63
N GLY A 111 -4.73 -6.08 15.84
CA GLY A 111 -4.66 -4.71 16.33
C GLY A 111 -5.91 -4.28 17.09
N GLY A 112 -7.10 -4.58 16.56
CA GLY A 112 -8.38 -4.25 17.18
C GLY A 112 -8.66 -5.00 18.48
N MET A 113 -8.06 -6.17 18.68
CA MET A 113 -8.17 -6.93 19.93
C MET A 113 -7.34 -6.32 21.07
N LEU A 114 -6.27 -5.58 20.80
CA LEU A 114 -5.40 -5.00 21.83
C LEU A 114 -6.15 -4.02 22.76
N PRO A 115 -6.89 -3.02 22.26
CA PRO A 115 -7.70 -2.15 23.11
C PRO A 115 -8.83 -2.88 23.85
N LEU A 116 -9.33 -4.00 23.31
CA LEU A 116 -10.43 -4.76 23.90
C LEU A 116 -9.94 -5.70 25.01
N ALA A 117 -8.69 -6.16 24.95
CA ALA A 117 -8.14 -7.15 25.88
C ALA A 117 -8.38 -6.79 27.36
N PRO A 118 -8.13 -5.56 27.84
CA PRO A 118 -8.34 -5.23 29.26
C PRO A 118 -9.78 -5.37 29.74
N TYR A 119 -10.77 -5.17 28.88
CA TYR A 119 -12.19 -5.31 29.25
C TYR A 119 -12.60 -6.76 29.57
N PHE A 120 -11.79 -7.76 29.18
CA PHE A 120 -12.04 -9.16 29.56
C PHE A 120 -11.49 -9.51 30.95
N PHE A 121 -10.58 -8.70 31.51
CA PHE A 121 -9.91 -8.99 32.77
C PHE A 121 -10.31 -8.08 33.92
N PHE A 122 -10.95 -6.95 33.64
CA PHE A 122 -11.40 -5.98 34.65
C PHE A 122 -12.93 -5.97 34.78
N ASP A 123 -13.42 -6.12 36.00
CA ASP A 123 -14.87 -6.14 36.30
C ASP A 123 -15.55 -4.76 36.17
N SER A 124 -14.77 -3.69 36.29
CA SER A 124 -15.27 -2.31 36.19
C SER A 124 -14.89 -1.70 34.84
N VAL A 125 -15.89 -1.09 34.19
CA VAL A 125 -15.73 -0.37 32.92
C VAL A 125 -14.67 0.73 33.00
N LYS A 126 -14.58 1.43 34.13
CA LYS A 126 -13.57 2.50 34.33
C LYS A 126 -12.16 1.93 34.38
N SER A 127 -11.99 0.79 35.06
CA SER A 127 -10.70 0.09 35.17
C SER A 127 -10.28 -0.49 33.81
N GLY A 128 -11.22 -1.11 33.10
CA GLY A 128 -11.03 -1.63 31.75
C GLY A 128 -10.63 -0.53 30.76
N LEU A 129 -11.26 0.65 30.82
CA LEU A 129 -10.91 1.80 30.00
C LEU A 129 -9.48 2.27 30.27
N LEU A 130 -9.08 2.44 31.53
CA LEU A 130 -7.71 2.85 31.87
C LEU A 130 -6.68 1.82 31.39
N GLY A 131 -6.96 0.53 31.58
CA GLY A 131 -6.13 -0.55 31.03
C GLY A 131 -6.03 -0.49 29.51
N SER A 132 -7.15 -0.27 28.82
CA SER A 132 -7.23 -0.15 27.37
C SER A 132 -6.39 0.99 26.83
N VAL A 133 -6.46 2.17 27.48
CA VAL A 133 -5.62 3.33 27.13
C VAL A 133 -4.14 2.99 27.24
N VAL A 134 -3.72 2.40 28.35
CA VAL A 134 -2.30 2.04 28.57
C VAL A 134 -1.82 1.02 27.53
N VAL A 135 -2.56 -0.07 27.32
CA VAL A 135 -2.20 -1.13 26.36
C VAL A 135 -2.13 -0.56 24.94
N THR A 136 -3.10 0.28 24.56
CA THR A 136 -3.15 0.87 23.22
C THR A 136 -2.00 1.84 23.00
N LEU A 137 -1.68 2.71 23.97
CA LEU A 137 -0.55 3.64 23.85
C LEU A 137 0.79 2.91 23.74
N LEU A 138 0.98 1.84 24.52
CA LEU A 138 2.17 0.99 24.42
C LEU A 138 2.25 0.30 23.06
N ALA A 139 1.14 -0.26 22.57
CA ALA A 139 1.08 -0.88 21.25
C ALA A 139 1.41 0.12 20.14
N LEU A 140 0.80 1.31 20.15
CA LEU A 140 1.08 2.38 19.18
C LEU A 140 2.56 2.81 19.22
N PHE A 141 3.15 2.90 20.41
CA PHE A 141 4.57 3.21 20.55
C PHE A 141 5.45 2.12 19.93
N ILE A 142 5.17 0.85 20.23
CA ILE A 142 5.92 -0.30 19.71
C ILE A 142 5.79 -0.37 18.18
N PHE A 143 4.56 -0.33 17.64
CA PHE A 143 4.34 -0.36 16.19
C PHE A 143 4.95 0.84 15.49
N GLY A 144 4.86 2.04 16.08
CA GLY A 144 5.50 3.23 15.56
C GLY A 144 7.03 3.14 15.57
N TYR A 145 7.63 2.54 16.61
CA TYR A 145 9.08 2.29 16.68
C TYR A 145 9.53 1.30 15.60
N ILE A 146 8.80 0.18 15.45
CA ILE A 146 9.04 -0.83 14.42
C ILE A 146 8.94 -0.19 13.04
N LYS A 147 7.86 0.55 12.77
CA LYS A 147 7.67 1.32 11.52
C LYS A 147 8.89 2.19 11.25
N GLY A 148 9.33 2.98 12.23
CA GLY A 148 10.45 3.91 12.04
C GLY A 148 11.76 3.19 11.68
N ARG A 149 12.01 2.03 12.30
CA ARG A 149 13.17 1.19 11.99
C ARG A 149 13.17 0.69 10.54
N PHE A 150 12.00 0.39 9.97
CA PHE A 150 11.87 -0.08 8.60
C PHE A 150 11.82 1.04 7.56
N THR A 151 11.32 2.23 7.91
CA THR A 151 11.08 3.34 6.95
C THR A 151 12.13 4.45 7.00
N THR A 152 13.40 4.11 7.29
CA THR A 152 14.56 5.04 7.33
C THR A 152 14.39 6.31 8.18
N THR A 153 13.39 6.36 9.06
CA THR A 153 13.13 7.49 9.97
C THR A 153 13.64 7.18 11.36
N HIS A 154 13.94 8.22 12.16
CA HIS A 154 14.39 7.99 13.54
C HIS A 154 13.31 7.21 14.34
N PRO A 155 13.58 6.00 14.86
CA PRO A 155 12.55 5.11 15.40
C PRO A 155 11.69 5.73 16.51
N PHE A 156 12.31 6.45 17.45
CA PHE A 156 11.59 7.12 18.53
C PHE A 156 10.69 8.25 18.05
N ARG A 157 11.05 8.92 16.95
CA ARG A 157 10.21 9.99 16.38
C ARG A 157 8.95 9.39 15.77
N SER A 158 9.10 8.30 15.02
CA SER A 158 7.96 7.55 14.44
C SER A 158 7.05 6.97 15.54
N ALA A 159 7.63 6.47 16.64
CA ALA A 159 6.89 5.99 17.80
C ALA A 159 5.98 7.08 18.41
N TRP A 160 6.56 8.23 18.76
CA TRP A 160 5.80 9.35 19.33
C TRP A 160 4.78 9.94 18.36
N GLN A 161 5.10 10.03 17.06
CA GLN A 161 4.13 10.44 16.05
C GLN A 161 2.92 9.51 16.00
N THR A 162 3.16 8.19 16.03
CA THR A 162 2.10 7.19 15.98
C THR A 162 1.21 7.27 17.22
N VAL A 163 1.81 7.44 18.41
CA VAL A 163 1.08 7.67 19.67
C VAL A 163 0.25 8.94 19.62
N LEU A 164 0.81 10.06 19.15
CA LEU A 164 0.11 11.34 19.08
C LEU A 164 -1.08 11.30 18.12
N VAL A 165 -0.90 10.76 16.91
CA VAL A 165 -1.98 10.65 15.93
C VAL A 165 -3.09 9.72 16.44
N GLY A 166 -2.74 8.56 16.98
CA GLY A 166 -3.72 7.64 17.56
C GLY A 166 -4.45 8.24 18.78
N GLY A 167 -3.71 8.93 19.66
CA GLY A 167 -4.29 9.61 20.82
C GLY A 167 -5.24 10.74 20.43
N LEU A 168 -4.89 11.55 19.43
CA LEU A 168 -5.77 12.61 18.90
C LEU A 168 -7.04 12.02 18.26
N ALA A 169 -6.92 10.94 17.49
CA ALA A 169 -8.07 10.25 16.91
C ALA A 169 -9.01 9.69 18.00
N ALA A 170 -8.46 9.04 19.02
CA ALA A 170 -9.23 8.54 20.15
C ALA A 170 -9.91 9.67 20.95
N ALA A 171 -9.21 10.78 21.19
CA ALA A 171 -9.78 11.95 21.85
C ALA A 171 -10.92 12.57 21.05
N ALA A 172 -10.78 12.66 19.71
CA ALA A 172 -11.83 13.11 18.82
C ALA A 172 -13.05 12.18 18.85
N ALA A 173 -12.83 10.86 18.73
CA ALA A 173 -13.91 9.87 18.80
C ALA A 173 -14.66 9.92 20.14
N TYR A 174 -13.93 10.05 21.26
CA TYR A 174 -14.54 10.23 22.58
C TYR A 174 -15.34 11.53 22.68
N GLY A 175 -14.79 12.64 22.16
CA GLY A 175 -15.46 13.93 22.14
C GLY A 175 -16.78 13.90 21.34
N ILE A 176 -16.77 13.23 20.18
CA ILE A 176 -17.97 13.02 19.36
C ILE A 176 -18.98 12.13 20.11
N ALA A 177 -18.55 11.00 20.66
CA ALA A 177 -19.43 10.11 21.43
C ALA A 177 -20.11 10.86 22.58
N LYS A 178 -19.35 11.62 23.37
CA LYS A 178 -19.87 12.42 24.48
C LYS A 178 -20.84 13.53 24.01
N ALA A 179 -20.64 14.10 22.83
CA ALA A 179 -21.53 15.13 22.28
C ALA A 179 -22.87 14.55 21.80
N ILE A 180 -22.89 13.29 21.37
CA ILE A 180 -24.08 12.61 20.83
C ILE A 180 -24.81 11.81 21.92
N GLY A 181 -24.12 11.30 22.94
CA GLY A 181 -24.68 10.55 24.07
C GLY A 181 -23.75 9.47 24.59
#